data_AF-A0A3M2L8T5-F1
#
_entry.id   AF-A0A3M2L8T5-F1
#
_cell.length_a   1.000
_cell.length_b   1.000
_cell.length_c   1.000
_cell.angle_alpha   90.00
_cell.angle_beta   90.00
_cell.angle_gamma   90.00
#
_symmetry.space_group_name_H-M   'P 1'
#
loop_
_entity.id
_entity.type
_entity.pdbx_description
1 polymer ?
#
loop_
_entity_poly.entity_id
_entity_poly.type
_entity_poly.pdbx_seq_one_letter_code
_entity_poly.pdbx_strand_id
1 'polypeptide(L)'
;MTGLDARRTDARLLDTAEGVLIALRRCGVSEAFDEILATAQQHHVAALGLARALVDLACDQPAPAGDKFADAARAAWGELFERHPEPAAL
;
A
#
# COMPACT_ATOMS: atom_id res chain seq x y z
N MET A 1 8.86 25.32 -3.96
CA MET A 1 8.47 24.15 -3.15
C MET A 1 9.64 23.80 -2.25
N THR A 2 9.53 24.01 -0.94
CA THR A 2 10.63 23.86 0.02
C THR A 2 10.72 22.42 0.53
N GLY A 3 11.91 21.95 0.92
CA GLY A 3 12.14 20.54 1.30
C GLY A 3 11.34 20.03 2.51
N LEU A 4 10.80 20.94 3.34
CA LEU A 4 9.90 20.58 4.45
C LEU A 4 8.51 20.12 3.97
N ASP A 5 8.03 20.69 2.87
CA ASP A 5 6.71 20.37 2.31
C ASP A 5 6.70 18.97 1.69
N ALA A 6 7.80 18.57 1.05
CA ALA A 6 8.00 17.23 0.53
C ALA A 6 7.95 16.19 1.66
N ARG A 7 8.72 16.40 2.75
CA ARG A 7 8.70 15.49 3.91
C ARG A 7 7.33 15.34 4.55
N ARG A 8 6.57 16.43 4.65
CA ARG A 8 5.18 16.40 5.16
C ARG A 8 4.25 15.64 4.23
N THR A 9 4.47 15.75 2.92
CA THR A 9 3.70 15.00 1.91
C THR A 9 4.04 13.51 1.98
N ASP A 10 5.31 13.17 2.15
CA ASP A 10 5.78 11.80 2.30
C ASP A 10 5.21 11.14 3.55
N ALA A 11 5.23 11.84 4.69
CA ALA A 11 4.62 11.36 5.94
C ALA A 11 3.12 11.10 5.78
N ARG A 12 2.37 12.05 5.18
CA ARG A 12 0.94 11.87 4.91
C ARG A 12 0.65 10.69 4.00
N LEU A 13 1.51 10.44 3.03
CA LEU A 13 1.35 9.31 2.12
C LEU A 13 1.52 7.98 2.85
N LEU A 14 2.52 7.91 3.72
CA LEU A 14 2.75 6.74 4.57
C LEU A 14 1.58 6.52 5.54
N ASP A 15 1.13 7.56 6.24
CA ASP A 15 -0.04 7.51 7.13
C ASP A 15 -1.29 6.98 6.39
N THR A 16 -1.44 7.36 5.11
CA THR A 16 -2.55 6.89 4.27
C THR A 16 -2.43 5.40 3.95
N ALA A 17 -1.23 4.94 3.59
CA ALA A 17 -0.95 3.53 3.31
C ALA A 17 -1.17 2.65 4.56
N GLU A 18 -0.73 3.11 5.73
CA GLU A 18 -1.01 2.46 7.02
C GLU A 18 -2.52 2.34 7.27
N GLY A 19 -3.28 3.43 7.03
CA GLY A 19 -4.74 3.44 7.14
C GLY A 19 -5.42 2.40 6.24
N VAL A 20 -4.92 2.19 5.02
CA VAL A 20 -5.42 1.14 4.10
C VAL A 20 -5.22 -0.24 4.70
N LEU A 21 -4.02 -0.57 5.20
CA LEU A 21 -3.75 -1.88 5.81
C LEU A 21 -4.56 -2.11 7.09
N ILE A 22 -4.70 -1.09 7.94
CA ILE A 22 -5.54 -1.16 9.15
C ILE A 22 -6.99 -1.50 8.77
N ALA A 23 -7.53 -0.87 7.72
CA ALA A 23 -8.90 -1.12 7.27
C ALA A 23 -9.08 -2.53 6.69
N LEU A 24 -8.10 -3.05 5.95
CA LEU A 24 -8.20 -4.37 5.32
C LEU A 24 -7.91 -5.52 6.30
N ARG A 25 -6.87 -5.38 7.13
CA ARG A 25 -6.39 -6.45 8.03
C ARG A 25 -6.86 -6.34 9.48
N ARG A 26 -7.41 -5.19 9.89
CA ARG A 26 -7.80 -4.91 11.29
C ARG A 26 -6.62 -4.99 12.27
N CYS A 27 -5.45 -4.52 11.83
CA CYS A 27 -4.23 -4.44 12.61
C CYS A 27 -4.02 -3.06 13.26
N GLY A 28 -2.97 -2.92 14.08
CA GLY A 28 -2.54 -1.65 14.65
C GLY A 28 -1.63 -0.84 13.72
N VAL A 29 -1.45 0.46 14.03
CA VAL A 29 -0.59 1.38 13.25
C VAL A 29 0.85 0.87 13.12
N SER A 30 1.48 0.46 14.23
CA SER A 30 2.85 -0.04 14.21
C SER A 30 2.99 -1.33 13.38
N GLU A 31 2.00 -2.21 13.45
CA GLU A 31 1.99 -3.46 12.68
C GLU A 31 1.85 -3.18 11.18
N ALA A 32 0.98 -2.24 10.79
CA ALA A 32 0.84 -1.81 9.41
C ALA A 32 2.15 -1.19 8.87
N PHE A 33 2.81 -0.34 9.66
CA PHE A 33 4.09 0.25 9.28
C PHE A 33 5.19 -0.81 9.12
N ASP A 34 5.29 -1.75 10.07
CA ASP A 34 6.27 -2.84 10.03
C ASP A 34 6.04 -3.76 8.82
N GLU A 35 4.77 -4.02 8.45
CA GLU A 35 4.44 -4.79 7.24
C GLU A 35 4.93 -4.07 5.98
N ILE A 36 4.67 -2.77 5.83
CA ILE A 36 5.17 -1.98 4.69
C ILE A 36 6.69 -2.06 4.60
N LEU A 37 7.39 -1.93 5.74
CA LEU A 37 8.85 -1.98 5.77
C LEU A 37 9.38 -3.37 5.43
N ALA A 38 8.79 -4.42 5.98
CA ALA A 38 9.17 -5.80 5.71
C ALA A 38 8.98 -6.16 4.22
N THR A 39 7.83 -5.79 3.63
CA THR A 39 7.57 -6.01 2.20
C THR A 39 8.55 -5.22 1.33
N ALA A 40 8.83 -3.96 1.68
CA ALA A 40 9.82 -3.16 0.96
C ALA A 40 11.21 -3.81 0.95
N GLN A 41 11.63 -4.37 2.09
CA GLN A 41 12.89 -5.09 2.21
C GLN A 41 12.90 -6.38 1.38
N GLN A 42 11.84 -7.18 1.45
CA GLN A 42 11.71 -8.44 0.70
C GLN A 42 11.75 -8.23 -0.82
N HIS A 43 11.16 -7.15 -1.30
CA HIS A 43 11.13 -6.80 -2.73
C HIS A 43 12.28 -5.89 -3.17
N HIS A 44 13.17 -5.50 -2.25
CA HIS A 44 14.29 -4.58 -2.51
C HIS A 44 13.84 -3.23 -3.14
N VAL A 45 12.76 -2.66 -2.60
CA VAL A 45 12.20 -1.38 -3.05
C VAL A 45 12.16 -0.36 -1.90
N ALA A 46 12.04 0.93 -2.25
CA ALA A 46 11.87 1.99 -1.25
C ALA A 46 10.46 1.95 -0.64
N ALA A 47 10.37 2.00 0.69
CA ALA A 47 9.10 1.94 1.43
C ALA A 47 8.11 3.03 1.00
N LEU A 48 8.57 4.27 0.76
CA LEU A 48 7.68 5.35 0.31
C LEU A 48 7.08 5.10 -1.09
N GLY A 49 7.88 4.53 -2.00
CA GLY A 49 7.37 4.15 -3.33
C GLY A 49 6.38 3.00 -3.26
N LEU A 50 6.64 2.04 -2.35
CA LEU A 50 5.70 0.95 -2.09
C LEU A 50 4.40 1.45 -1.44
N ALA A 51 4.49 2.37 -0.48
CA ALA A 51 3.34 3.03 0.15
C ALA A 51 2.50 3.78 -0.90
N ARG A 52 3.15 4.47 -1.84
CA ARG A 52 2.45 5.09 -2.98
C ARG A 52 1.68 4.06 -3.80
N ALA A 53 2.36 2.99 -4.20
CA ALA A 53 1.78 1.94 -5.01
C ALA A 53 0.61 1.23 -4.31
N LEU A 54 0.67 1.04 -2.99
CA LEU A 54 -0.44 0.52 -2.21
C LEU A 54 -1.65 1.46 -2.21
N VAL A 55 -1.45 2.77 -2.04
CA VAL A 55 -2.53 3.75 -2.11
C VAL A 55 -3.13 3.81 -3.51
N ASP A 56 -2.29 3.78 -4.55
CA ASP A 56 -2.75 3.76 -5.95
C ASP A 56 -3.53 2.46 -6.24
N LEU A 57 -3.07 1.31 -5.73
CA LEU A 57 -3.79 0.03 -5.82
C LEU A 57 -5.17 0.09 -5.15
N ALA A 58 -5.27 0.67 -3.94
CA ALA A 58 -6.53 0.85 -3.23
C ALA A 58 -7.51 1.79 -3.96
N CYS A 59 -6.99 2.67 -4.81
CA CYS A 59 -7.76 3.61 -5.63
C CYS A 59 -8.05 3.08 -7.04
N ASP A 60 -7.81 1.79 -7.31
CA ASP A 60 -7.90 1.17 -8.65
C ASP A 60 -7.13 1.96 -9.73
N GLN A 61 -6.02 2.60 -9.37
CA GLN A 61 -5.22 3.38 -10.31
C GLN A 61 -4.32 2.46 -11.16
N PRO A 62 -4.26 2.68 -12.48
CA PRO A 62 -3.41 1.89 -13.35
C PRO A 62 -1.93 2.21 -13.08
N ALA A 63 -1.11 1.16 -13.01
CA ALA A 63 0.33 1.28 -12.94
C ALA A 63 0.99 0.98 -14.30
N PRO A 64 2.12 1.63 -14.64
CA PRO A 64 2.91 1.28 -15.81
C PRO A 64 3.37 -0.19 -15.77
N ALA A 65 3.47 -0.82 -16.94
CA ALA A 65 4.02 -2.17 -17.05
C ALA A 65 5.49 -2.20 -16.56
N GLY A 66 5.80 -3.15 -15.68
CA GLY A 66 7.13 -3.32 -15.09
C GLY A 66 7.46 -2.33 -13.96
N ASP A 67 6.46 -1.63 -13.42
CA ASP A 67 6.64 -0.86 -12.20
C ASP A 67 6.82 -1.79 -11.00
N LYS A 68 8.08 -1.94 -10.56
CA LYS A 68 8.46 -2.79 -9.43
C LYS A 68 7.70 -2.48 -8.13
N PHE A 69 7.25 -1.25 -7.91
CA PHE A 69 6.50 -0.91 -6.70
C PHE A 69 5.06 -1.41 -6.80
N ALA A 70 4.43 -1.23 -7.96
CA ALA A 70 3.09 -1.75 -8.23
C ALA A 70 3.07 -3.28 -8.24
N ASP A 71 4.09 -3.90 -8.83
CA ASP A 71 4.24 -5.36 -8.85
C ASP A 71 4.41 -5.91 -7.42
N ALA A 72 5.25 -5.27 -6.59
CA ALA A 72 5.41 -5.64 -5.18
C ALA A 72 4.12 -5.44 -4.37
N ALA A 73 3.43 -4.30 -4.53
CA ALA A 73 2.17 -4.03 -3.84
C ALA A 73 1.07 -5.03 -4.22
N ARG A 74 0.95 -5.35 -5.51
CA ARG A 74 -0.02 -6.33 -6.00
C ARG A 74 0.31 -7.74 -5.52
N ALA A 75 1.59 -8.12 -5.51
CA ALA A 75 2.02 -9.42 -5.00
C ALA A 75 1.75 -9.58 -3.49
N ALA A 76 1.94 -8.52 -2.71
CA ALA A 76 1.76 -8.57 -1.26
C ALA A 76 0.29 -8.42 -0.80
N TRP A 77 -0.48 -7.57 -1.48
CA TRP A 77 -1.78 -7.12 -0.98
C TRP A 77 -2.92 -7.23 -1.99
N GLY A 78 -2.66 -7.66 -3.22
CA GLY A 78 -3.68 -7.73 -4.28
C GLY A 78 -4.93 -8.52 -3.87
N GLU A 79 -4.73 -9.67 -3.24
CA GLU A 79 -5.82 -10.54 -2.76
C GLU A 79 -6.72 -9.86 -1.70
N LEU A 80 -6.19 -8.90 -0.93
CA LEU A 80 -6.99 -8.16 0.06
C LEU A 80 -8.04 -7.24 -0.60
N PHE A 81 -7.83 -6.86 -1.86
CA PHE A 81 -8.73 -6.03 -2.64
C PHE A 81 -9.70 -6.85 -3.51
N GLU A 82 -9.44 -8.15 -3.67
CA GLU A 82 -10.38 -9.04 -4.33
C GLU A 82 -11.61 -9.21 -3.44
N ARG A 83 -12.75 -8.63 -3.85
CA ARG A 83 -14.01 -8.89 -3.15
C ARG A 83 -14.29 -10.38 -3.25
N HIS A 84 -14.45 -11.05 -2.12
CA HIS A 84 -15.23 -12.28 -2.10
C HIS A 84 -16.64 -11.92 -2.60
N PRO A 85 -17.13 -12.49 -3.72
CA PRO A 85 -18.54 -12.40 -4.02
C PRO A 85 -19.27 -13.02 -2.82
N GLU A 86 -20.19 -12.27 -2.21
CA GLU A 86 -21.16 -12.86 -1.31
C GLU A 86 -21.82 -14.01 -2.10
N PRO A 87 -21.81 -15.26 -1.61
CA PRO A 87 -22.50 -16.33 -2.30
C PRO A 87 -23.95 -15.88 -2.42
N ALA A 88 -24.41 -15.70 -3.66
CA ALA A 88 -25.78 -15.30 -3.95
C ALA A 88 -26.71 -16.15 -3.09
N ALA A 89 -27.37 -15.52 -2.12
CA ALA A 89 -28.32 -16.18 -1.24
C ALA A 89 -29.34 -16.90 -2.15
N LEU A 90 -29.31 -18.23 -2.09
CA LEU A 90 -30.20 -19.13 -2.82
C LEU A 90 -31.67 -18.89 -2.45
#